data_AF-A0A845L5N3-F1
#
_entry.id   AF-A0A845L5N3-F1
#
_cell.length_a   1.000
_cell.length_b   1.000
_cell.length_c   1.000
_cell.angle_alpha   90.00
_cell.angle_beta   90.00
_cell.angle_gamma   90.00
#
_symmetry.space_group_name_H-M   'P 1'
#
loop_
_entity.id
_entity.type
_entity.pdbx_description
1 polymer ?
#
loop_
_entity_poly.entity_id
_entity_poly.type
_entity_poly.pdbx_seq_one_letter_code
_entity_poly.pdbx_strand_id
1 'polypeptide(L)'
;MTYYDQLQAQLNLWQITLSRWNAEELYSISWWSLIGVMVIAYAIWWKIVDKKSLRNILLFGSFIAVANTVFDSTIITMGLWGYKTKLIPTIPSTFPFDYTVIPLLAMTIYQFFPTWDKFFVGIAIVKAIFVFGVIPLLVHFQIMALHGVNLFFVYAGMVAIPTAAKFVIDLVIHKEHATEMKEPTRSLSSLSPIPAKRPGEDH
;
A
#
# COMPACT_ATOMS: atom_id res chain seq x y z
N MET A 1 13.92 -16.43 30.94
CA MET A 1 14.44 -15.95 29.66
C MET A 1 14.84 -14.50 29.85
N THR A 2 16.13 -14.20 29.73
CA THR A 2 16.69 -12.85 29.83
C THR A 2 16.63 -12.15 28.45
N TYR A 3 16.84 -10.84 28.42
CA TYR A 3 16.97 -10.08 27.17
C TYR A 3 18.06 -10.66 26.24
N TYR A 4 19.17 -11.11 26.82
CA TYR A 4 20.28 -11.71 26.06
C TYR A 4 19.90 -13.05 25.44
N ASP A 5 19.09 -13.86 26.12
CA ASP A 5 18.59 -15.13 25.57
C ASP A 5 17.73 -14.88 24.33
N GLN A 6 16.86 -13.86 24.38
CA GLN A 6 16.03 -13.46 23.24
C GLN A 6 16.88 -12.94 22.07
N LEU A 7 17.87 -12.09 22.34
CA LEU A 7 18.78 -11.58 21.32
C LEU A 7 19.56 -12.71 20.65
N GLN A 8 20.07 -13.67 21.43
CA GLN A 8 20.78 -14.83 20.88
C GLN A 8 19.88 -15.69 19.99
N ALA A 9 18.62 -15.89 20.39
CA ALA A 9 17.65 -16.60 19.57
C ALA A 9 17.39 -15.87 18.24
N GLN A 10 17.26 -14.55 18.25
CA GLN A 10 17.10 -13.74 17.04
C GLN A 10 18.31 -13.83 16.11
N LEU A 11 19.53 -13.76 16.66
CA LEU A 11 20.76 -13.92 15.88
C LEU A 11 20.85 -15.29 15.22
N ASN A 12 20.51 -16.36 15.96
CA ASN A 12 20.49 -17.71 15.42
C ASN A 12 19.47 -17.84 14.27
N LEU A 13 18.25 -17.30 14.46
CA LEU A 13 17.21 -17.30 13.43
C LEU A 13 17.62 -16.52 12.18
N TRP A 14 18.28 -15.38 12.36
CA TRP A 14 18.81 -14.58 11.27
C TRP A 14 19.84 -15.37 10.46
N GLN A 15 20.80 -16.01 11.11
CA GLN A 15 21.83 -16.81 10.43
C GLN A 15 21.20 -17.97 9.64
N ILE A 16 20.27 -18.71 10.25
CA ILE A 16 19.55 -19.80 9.56
C ILE A 16 18.79 -19.28 8.34
N THR A 17 18.08 -18.15 8.50
CA THR A 17 17.30 -17.54 7.41
C THR A 17 18.20 -17.09 6.28
N LEU A 18 19.32 -16.42 6.58
CA LEU A 18 20.26 -15.92 5.59
C LEU A 18 20.96 -17.05 4.84
N SER A 19 21.43 -18.09 5.55
CA SER A 19 22.07 -19.26 4.93
C SER A 19 21.10 -19.98 3.98
N ARG A 20 19.87 -20.24 4.42
CA ARG A 20 18.85 -20.89 3.57
C ARG A 20 18.50 -20.03 2.37
N TRP A 21 18.26 -18.73 2.58
CA TRP A 21 17.91 -17.82 1.49
C TRP A 21 19.01 -17.77 0.43
N ASN A 22 20.27 -17.65 0.83
CA ASN A 22 21.39 -17.60 -0.11
C ASN A 22 21.63 -18.93 -0.85
N ALA A 23 21.40 -20.06 -0.17
CA ALA A 23 21.65 -21.39 -0.74
C ALA A 23 20.50 -21.92 -1.62
N GLU A 24 19.25 -21.61 -1.26
CA GLU A 24 18.06 -22.27 -1.83
C GLU A 24 17.12 -21.30 -2.55
N GLU A 25 17.04 -20.04 -2.12
CA GLU A 25 16.01 -19.11 -2.59
C GLU A 25 16.57 -18.09 -3.60
N LEU A 26 17.72 -17.48 -3.31
CA LEU A 26 18.35 -16.49 -4.18
C LEU A 26 18.69 -17.11 -5.54
N TYR A 27 18.31 -16.42 -6.62
CA TYR A 27 18.41 -16.87 -8.01
C TYR A 27 17.59 -18.10 -8.39
N SER A 28 16.76 -18.64 -7.49
CA SER A 28 15.80 -19.70 -7.86
C SER A 28 14.78 -19.18 -8.88
N ILE A 29 14.14 -20.10 -9.60
CA ILE A 29 13.04 -19.76 -10.52
C ILE A 29 11.89 -19.06 -9.79
N SER A 30 11.61 -19.46 -8.55
CA SER A 30 10.60 -18.84 -7.70
C SER A 30 10.96 -17.39 -7.38
N TRP A 31 12.22 -17.10 -7.08
CA TRP A 31 12.69 -15.74 -6.81
C TRP A 31 12.59 -14.83 -8.03
N TRP A 32 12.98 -15.31 -9.22
CA TRP A 32 12.80 -14.55 -10.47
C TRP A 32 11.32 -14.39 -10.84
N SER A 33 10.48 -15.37 -10.53
CA SER A 33 9.03 -15.28 -10.75
C SER A 33 8.40 -14.17 -9.90
N LEU A 34 8.84 -14.01 -8.65
CA LEU A 34 8.40 -12.91 -7.78
C LEU A 34 8.71 -11.54 -8.42
N ILE A 35 9.93 -11.35 -8.91
CA ILE A 35 10.34 -10.11 -9.60
C ILE A 35 9.52 -9.92 -10.89
N GLY A 36 9.35 -10.97 -11.68
CA GLY A 36 8.58 -10.92 -12.92
C GLY A 36 7.13 -10.47 -12.68
N VAL A 37 6.46 -11.03 -11.68
CA VAL A 37 5.11 -10.63 -11.28
C VAL A 37 5.06 -9.16 -10.86
N MET A 38 6.03 -8.67 -10.10
CA MET A 38 6.10 -7.25 -9.71
C MET A 38 6.21 -6.33 -10.92
N VAL A 39 7.16 -6.62 -11.81
CA VAL A 39 7.41 -5.80 -13.00
C VAL A 39 6.18 -5.79 -13.91
N ILE A 40 5.57 -6.95 -14.14
CA ILE A 40 4.36 -7.07 -14.95
C ILE A 40 3.19 -6.31 -14.31
N ALA A 41 2.97 -6.44 -13.01
CA ALA A 41 1.89 -5.76 -12.31
C ALA A 41 2.04 -4.23 -12.40
N TYR A 42 3.24 -3.70 -12.18
CA TYR A 42 3.51 -2.27 -12.35
C TYR A 42 3.37 -1.81 -13.80
N ALA A 43 3.84 -2.60 -14.77
CA ALA A 43 3.72 -2.27 -16.19
C ALA A 43 2.24 -2.22 -16.63
N ILE A 44 1.41 -3.17 -16.18
CA ILE A 44 -0.03 -3.18 -16.45
C ILE A 44 -0.68 -1.97 -15.78
N TRP A 45 -0.42 -1.75 -14.50
CA TRP A 45 -0.99 -0.64 -13.75
C TRP A 45 -0.64 0.72 -14.38
N TRP A 46 0.62 0.90 -14.80
CA TRP A 46 1.09 2.13 -15.41
C TRP A 46 0.35 2.50 -16.70
N LYS A 47 -0.10 1.49 -17.46
CA LYS A 47 -0.89 1.67 -18.70
C LYS A 47 -2.33 2.09 -18.43
N ILE A 48 -2.91 1.69 -17.30
CA ILE A 48 -4.34 1.92 -16.99
C ILE A 48 -4.59 3.08 -16.01
N VAL A 49 -3.56 3.60 -15.34
CA VAL A 49 -3.75 4.64 -14.33
C VAL A 49 -4.10 5.99 -14.95
N ASP A 50 -5.11 6.67 -14.36
CA ASP A 50 -5.46 8.04 -14.72
C ASP A 50 -4.36 9.02 -14.29
N LYS A 51 -3.69 9.61 -15.28
CA LYS A 51 -2.58 10.53 -15.06
C LYS A 51 -3.03 11.88 -14.47
N LYS A 52 -4.31 12.26 -14.61
CA LYS A 52 -4.84 13.51 -14.03
C LYS A 52 -4.92 13.43 -12.50
N SER A 53 -5.30 12.26 -11.99
CA SER A 53 -5.47 12.02 -10.56
C SER A 53 -4.28 11.30 -9.91
N LEU A 54 -3.16 11.20 -10.64
CA LEU A 54 -2.03 10.33 -10.28
C LEU A 54 -1.47 10.59 -8.89
N ARG A 55 -1.40 11.87 -8.47
CA ARG A 55 -0.91 12.25 -7.14
C ARG A 55 -1.75 11.62 -6.04
N ASN A 56 -3.08 11.75 -6.12
CA ASN A 56 -4.00 11.24 -5.12
C ASN A 56 -4.05 9.70 -5.14
N ILE A 57 -3.97 9.10 -6.34
CA ILE A 57 -3.90 7.64 -6.49
C ILE A 57 -2.62 7.08 -5.86
N LEU A 58 -1.45 7.68 -6.12
CA LEU A 58 -0.18 7.27 -5.53
C LEU A 58 -0.16 7.46 -4.01
N LEU A 59 -0.72 8.56 -3.50
CA LEU A 59 -0.84 8.80 -2.06
C LEU A 59 -1.75 7.76 -1.39
N PHE A 60 -2.86 7.42 -2.03
CA PHE A 60 -3.73 6.34 -1.59
C PHE A 60 -2.96 5.01 -1.57
N GLY A 61 -2.31 4.64 -2.68
CA GLY A 61 -1.54 3.40 -2.80
C GLY A 61 -0.39 3.28 -1.81
N SER A 62 0.33 4.36 -1.53
CA SER A 62 1.42 4.35 -0.55
C SER A 62 0.90 4.15 0.88
N PHE A 63 -0.25 4.73 1.22
CA PHE A 63 -0.91 4.47 2.50
C PHE A 63 -1.30 3.00 2.63
N ILE A 64 -1.85 2.39 1.57
CA ILE A 64 -2.15 0.95 1.56
C ILE A 64 -0.88 0.13 1.76
N ALA A 65 0.19 0.42 1.03
CA ALA A 65 1.44 -0.33 1.10
C ALA A 65 2.00 -0.33 2.52
N VAL A 66 2.07 0.84 3.17
CA VAL A 66 2.56 0.97 4.55
C VAL A 66 1.65 0.22 5.53
N ALA A 67 0.35 0.49 5.51
CA ALA A 67 -0.59 -0.12 6.45
C ALA A 67 -0.63 -1.65 6.31
N ASN A 68 -0.61 -2.15 5.08
CA ASN A 68 -0.65 -3.58 4.80
C ASN A 68 0.67 -4.27 5.18
N THR A 69 1.82 -3.63 4.98
CA THR A 69 3.12 -4.13 5.47
C THR A 69 3.14 -4.26 6.99
N VAL A 70 2.64 -3.25 7.71
CA VAL A 70 2.58 -3.29 9.18
C VAL A 70 1.64 -4.41 9.64
N PHE A 71 0.50 -4.57 8.98
CA PHE A 71 -0.44 -5.64 9.26
C PHE A 71 0.18 -7.03 9.05
N ASP A 72 0.79 -7.28 7.90
CA ASP A 72 1.46 -8.57 7.60
C ASP A 72 2.62 -8.86 8.57
N SER A 73 3.47 -7.87 8.82
CA SER A 73 4.59 -8.00 9.77
C SER A 73 4.12 -8.33 11.18
N THR A 74 2.98 -7.77 11.60
CA THR A 74 2.37 -8.05 12.91
C THR A 74 1.91 -9.51 12.96
N ILE A 75 1.23 -9.99 11.93
CA ILE A 75 0.77 -11.38 11.84
C ILE A 75 1.96 -12.36 11.82
N ILE A 76 3.01 -12.07 11.05
CA ILE A 76 4.25 -12.88 11.05
C ILE A 76 4.90 -12.88 12.43
N THR A 77 4.98 -11.72 13.08
CA THR A 77 5.61 -11.59 14.40
C THR A 77 4.83 -12.35 15.48
N MET A 78 3.50 -12.41 15.36
CA MET A 78 2.64 -13.26 16.19
C MET A 78 2.75 -14.75 15.86
N GLY A 79 3.53 -15.11 14.83
CA GLY A 79 3.70 -16.50 14.38
C GLY A 79 2.47 -17.08 13.68
N LEU A 80 1.51 -16.24 13.29
CA LEU A 80 0.21 -16.66 12.75
C LEU A 80 0.29 -17.13 11.29
N TRP A 81 1.29 -16.66 10.55
CA TRP A 81 1.68 -17.25 9.26
C TRP A 81 3.16 -16.97 8.96
N GLY A 82 3.69 -17.62 7.91
CA GLY A 82 5.03 -17.34 7.42
C GLY A 82 5.25 -17.76 5.97
N TYR A 83 6.10 -17.02 5.28
CA TYR A 83 6.50 -17.30 3.89
C TYR A 83 7.69 -18.25 3.84
N LYS A 84 7.59 -19.24 2.94
CA LYS A 84 8.67 -20.20 2.67
C LYS A 84 9.71 -19.64 1.71
N THR A 85 9.29 -18.83 0.75
CA THR A 85 10.17 -18.10 -0.17
C THR A 85 10.06 -16.60 0.08
N LYS A 86 11.20 -15.91 0.20
CA LYS A 86 11.30 -14.48 0.47
C LYS A 86 12.14 -13.80 -0.61
N LEU A 87 11.73 -12.58 -0.99
CA LEU A 87 12.53 -11.76 -1.92
C LEU A 87 13.84 -11.31 -1.26
N ILE A 88 13.75 -10.89 0.01
CA ILE A 88 14.86 -10.46 0.87
C ILE A 88 14.74 -11.21 2.22
N PRO A 89 15.85 -11.66 2.84
CA PRO A 89 15.81 -12.49 4.04
C PRO A 89 15.42 -11.76 5.34
N THR A 90 14.75 -10.61 5.29
CA THR A 90 14.36 -9.77 6.44
C THR A 90 12.86 -9.83 6.76
N ILE A 91 12.45 -9.29 7.92
CA ILE A 91 11.05 -8.93 8.24
C ILE A 91 10.94 -7.40 8.34
N PRO A 92 9.93 -6.72 7.74
CA PRO A 92 8.97 -7.28 6.78
C PRO A 92 9.70 -8.02 5.68
N SER A 93 9.20 -9.22 5.36
CA SER A 93 9.59 -9.81 4.09
C SER A 93 9.03 -8.83 3.08
N THR A 94 9.84 -8.33 2.16
CA THR A 94 9.35 -7.58 1.01
C THR A 94 8.63 -8.53 0.07
N PHE A 95 7.64 -9.26 0.61
CA PHE A 95 6.80 -10.12 -0.17
C PHE A 95 6.16 -9.22 -1.22
N PRO A 96 6.34 -9.56 -2.51
CA PRO A 96 5.91 -8.69 -3.60
C PRO A 96 4.52 -8.13 -3.42
N PHE A 97 3.59 -8.91 -2.87
CA PHE A 97 2.18 -8.57 -2.83
C PHE A 97 1.88 -7.31 -2.01
N ASP A 98 2.56 -7.09 -0.88
CA ASP A 98 2.22 -5.99 0.04
C ASP A 98 2.61 -4.62 -0.50
N TYR A 99 3.65 -4.57 -1.33
CA TYR A 99 4.14 -3.33 -1.97
C TYR A 99 3.74 -3.22 -3.45
N THR A 100 3.22 -4.28 -4.06
CA THR A 100 2.90 -4.29 -5.49
C THR A 100 1.44 -4.65 -5.72
N VAL A 101 1.08 -5.92 -5.79
CA VAL A 101 -0.24 -6.39 -6.22
C VAL A 101 -1.36 -5.79 -5.36
N ILE A 102 -1.22 -5.78 -4.04
CA ILE A 102 -2.27 -5.27 -3.13
C ILE A 102 -2.49 -3.76 -3.31
N PRO A 103 -1.45 -2.90 -3.21
CA PRO A 103 -1.60 -1.48 -3.49
C PRO A 103 -2.09 -1.18 -4.91
N LEU A 104 -1.56 -1.87 -5.92
CA LEU A 104 -1.92 -1.64 -7.33
C LEU A 104 -3.39 -1.96 -7.59
N LEU A 105 -3.90 -3.10 -7.11
CA LEU A 105 -5.32 -3.45 -7.23
C LEU A 105 -6.21 -2.46 -6.48
N ALA A 106 -5.81 -2.04 -5.27
CA ALA A 106 -6.55 -1.05 -4.50
C ALA A 106 -6.60 0.30 -5.24
N MET A 107 -5.47 0.76 -5.80
CA MET A 107 -5.41 1.98 -6.62
C MET A 107 -6.30 1.88 -7.87
N THR A 108 -6.32 0.72 -8.52
CA THR A 108 -7.20 0.46 -9.66
C THR A 108 -8.68 0.57 -9.25
N ILE A 109 -9.08 -0.04 -8.13
CA ILE A 109 -10.45 0.07 -7.63
C ILE A 109 -10.79 1.52 -7.26
N TYR A 110 -9.86 2.21 -6.58
CA TYR A 110 -10.03 3.61 -6.18
C TYR A 110 -10.32 4.54 -7.36
N GLN A 111 -9.59 4.40 -8.48
CA GLN A 111 -9.82 5.26 -9.66
C GLN A 111 -11.07 4.88 -10.48
N PHE A 112 -11.45 3.60 -10.53
CA PHE A 112 -12.58 3.15 -11.35
C PHE A 112 -13.93 3.20 -10.63
N PHE A 113 -13.92 3.19 -9.29
CA PHE A 113 -15.13 3.22 -8.47
C PHE A 113 -15.11 4.45 -7.54
N PRO A 114 -15.46 5.64 -8.05
CA PRO A 114 -15.34 6.89 -7.29
C PRO A 114 -16.37 7.00 -6.15
N THR A 115 -17.50 6.31 -6.23
CA THR A 115 -18.55 6.31 -5.21
C THR A 115 -18.22 5.31 -4.09
N TRP A 116 -18.56 5.68 -2.85
CA TRP A 116 -18.23 4.91 -1.65
C TRP A 116 -18.79 3.48 -1.64
N ASP A 117 -20.02 3.32 -2.12
CA ASP A 117 -20.70 2.03 -2.25
C ASP A 117 -19.96 1.08 -3.20
N LYS A 118 -19.66 1.55 -4.42
CA LYS A 118 -18.96 0.75 -5.44
C LYS A 118 -17.53 0.46 -5.05
N PHE A 119 -16.85 1.43 -4.45
CA PHE A 119 -15.50 1.24 -3.93
C PHE A 119 -15.48 0.14 -2.87
N PHE A 120 -16.36 0.22 -1.88
CA PHE A 120 -16.41 -0.74 -0.79
C PHE A 120 -16.71 -2.16 -1.30
N VAL A 121 -17.70 -2.30 -2.18
CA VAL A 121 -18.03 -3.59 -2.82
C VAL A 121 -16.84 -4.13 -3.62
N GLY A 122 -16.19 -3.28 -4.42
CA GLY A 122 -15.02 -3.68 -5.22
C GLY A 122 -13.85 -4.17 -4.36
N ILE A 123 -13.52 -3.43 -3.30
CA ILE A 123 -12.52 -3.84 -2.30
C ILE A 123 -12.94 -5.16 -1.63
N ALA A 124 -14.16 -5.24 -1.13
CA ALA A 124 -14.65 -6.41 -0.41
C ALA A 124 -14.56 -7.69 -1.26
N ILE A 125 -14.91 -7.62 -2.54
CA ILE A 125 -14.79 -8.74 -3.48
C ILE A 125 -13.33 -9.10 -3.72
N VAL A 126 -12.48 -8.14 -4.07
CA VAL A 126 -11.07 -8.42 -4.39
C VAL A 126 -10.32 -8.98 -3.17
N LYS A 127 -10.60 -8.45 -1.97
CA LYS A 127 -10.02 -8.98 -0.74
C LYS A 127 -10.55 -10.36 -0.38
N ALA A 128 -11.81 -10.67 -0.69
CA ALA A 128 -12.36 -12.01 -0.47
C ALA A 128 -11.68 -13.03 -1.39
N ILE A 129 -11.48 -12.69 -2.66
CA ILE A 129 -10.73 -13.52 -3.62
C ILE A 129 -9.31 -13.76 -3.12
N PHE A 130 -8.65 -12.72 -2.60
CA PHE A 130 -7.28 -12.86 -2.09
C PHE A 130 -7.23 -13.79 -0.86
N VAL A 131 -8.09 -13.55 0.12
CA VAL A 131 -8.05 -14.28 1.41
C VAL A 131 -8.59 -15.70 1.31
N PHE A 132 -9.66 -15.93 0.54
CA PHE A 132 -10.31 -17.23 0.44
C PHE A 132 -9.94 -18.00 -0.84
N GLY A 133 -9.25 -17.37 -1.79
CA GLY A 133 -8.73 -18.02 -3.00
C GLY A 133 -7.20 -18.07 -3.01
N VAL A 134 -6.55 -16.90 -3.06
CA VAL A 134 -5.10 -16.81 -3.23
C VAL A 134 -4.34 -17.38 -2.03
N ILE A 135 -4.69 -17.01 -0.79
CA ILE A 135 -4.00 -17.53 0.41
C ILE A 135 -4.08 -19.07 0.49
N PRO A 136 -5.26 -19.73 0.39
CA PRO A 136 -5.35 -21.18 0.35
C PRO A 136 -4.53 -21.82 -0.78
N LEU A 137 -4.47 -21.17 -1.94
CA LEU A 137 -3.64 -21.63 -3.06
C LEU A 137 -2.14 -21.56 -2.74
N LEU A 138 -1.68 -20.48 -2.10
CA LEU A 138 -0.29 -20.33 -1.66
C LEU A 138 0.06 -21.36 -0.57
N VAL A 139 -0.88 -21.71 0.30
CA VAL A 139 -0.70 -22.79 1.28
C VAL A 139 -0.62 -24.15 0.57
N HIS A 140 -1.51 -24.41 -0.38
CA HIS A 140 -1.52 -25.65 -1.16
C HIS A 140 -0.18 -25.88 -1.87
N PHE A 141 0.38 -24.85 -2.52
CA PHE A 141 1.68 -24.90 -3.19
C PHE A 141 2.88 -24.77 -2.25
N GLN A 142 2.68 -24.79 -0.93
CA GLN A 142 3.77 -24.70 0.05
C GLN A 142 4.62 -23.43 -0.15
N ILE A 143 4.00 -22.31 -0.50
CA ILE A 143 4.64 -20.99 -0.61
C ILE A 143 4.53 -20.25 0.73
N MET A 144 3.45 -20.49 1.47
CA MET A 144 3.27 -19.99 2.83
C MET A 144 2.67 -21.07 3.74
N ALA A 145 2.79 -20.88 5.05
CA ALA A 145 2.16 -21.72 6.07
C ALA A 145 1.30 -20.86 7.00
N LEU A 146 0.13 -21.36 7.35
CA LEU A 146 -0.78 -20.76 8.34
C LEU A 146 -0.63 -21.48 9.68
N HIS A 147 -0.67 -20.73 10.77
CA HIS A 147 -0.60 -21.25 12.13
C HIS A 147 -1.69 -20.59 12.98
N GLY A 148 -2.85 -21.24 13.08
CA GLY A 148 -3.94 -20.82 13.96
C GLY A 148 -4.59 -19.47 13.61
N VAL A 149 -4.28 -18.88 12.44
CA VAL A 149 -4.88 -17.61 12.02
C VAL A 149 -6.32 -17.79 11.54
N ASN A 150 -7.22 -16.92 12.01
CA ASN A 150 -8.58 -16.86 11.51
C ASN A 150 -8.61 -16.00 10.23
N LEU A 151 -8.86 -16.64 9.08
CA LEU A 151 -8.91 -15.95 7.78
C LEU A 151 -10.01 -14.87 7.71
N PHE A 152 -11.08 -14.98 8.50
CA PHE A 152 -12.08 -13.92 8.55
C PHE A 152 -11.52 -12.63 9.19
N PHE A 153 -10.67 -12.75 10.21
CA PHE A 153 -9.99 -11.59 10.80
C PHE A 153 -9.02 -10.95 9.80
N VAL A 154 -8.28 -11.77 9.05
CA VAL A 154 -7.41 -11.31 7.96
C VAL A 154 -8.23 -10.55 6.91
N TYR A 155 -9.36 -11.13 6.49
CA TYR A 155 -10.28 -10.49 5.54
C TYR A 155 -10.79 -9.15 6.04
N ALA A 156 -11.27 -9.07 7.28
CA ALA A 156 -11.76 -7.84 7.88
C ALA A 156 -10.67 -6.75 7.92
N GLY A 157 -9.45 -7.11 8.35
CA GLY A 157 -8.31 -6.19 8.33
C GLY A 157 -7.96 -5.70 6.93
N MET A 158 -7.92 -6.60 5.95
CA MET A 158 -7.63 -6.28 4.55
C MET A 158 -8.68 -5.38 3.89
N VAL A 159 -9.94 -5.40 4.32
CA VAL A 159 -11.01 -4.50 3.85
C VAL A 159 -10.98 -3.17 4.62
N ALA A 160 -10.69 -3.20 5.92
CA ALA A 160 -10.65 -2.01 6.76
C ALA A 160 -9.56 -1.03 6.33
N ILE A 161 -8.36 -1.52 6.01
CA ILE A 161 -7.21 -0.69 5.60
C ILE A 161 -7.56 0.25 4.41
N PRO A 162 -8.00 -0.26 3.24
CA PRO A 162 -8.34 0.60 2.10
C PRO A 162 -9.56 1.47 2.32
N THR A 163 -10.51 1.04 3.16
CA THR A 163 -11.67 1.85 3.54
C THR A 163 -11.23 3.07 4.36
N ALA A 164 -10.38 2.85 5.37
CA ALA A 164 -9.79 3.91 6.17
C ALA A 164 -8.90 4.84 5.34
N ALA A 165 -8.09 4.26 4.44
CA ALA A 165 -7.25 5.03 3.52
C ALA A 165 -8.08 5.97 2.64
N LYS A 166 -9.16 5.48 2.04
CA LYS A 166 -10.04 6.30 1.21
C LYS A 166 -10.65 7.44 2.03
N PHE A 167 -11.07 7.15 3.26
CA PHE A 167 -11.64 8.16 4.16
C PHE A 167 -10.64 9.29 4.43
N VAL A 168 -9.38 8.94 4.73
CA VAL A 168 -8.31 9.92 4.95
C VAL A 168 -8.05 10.76 3.70
N ILE A 169 -7.96 10.14 2.53
CA ILE A 169 -7.72 10.85 1.26
C ILE A 169 -8.87 11.79 0.92
N ASP A 170 -10.11 11.35 1.04
CA ASP A 170 -11.29 12.21 0.82
C ASP A 170 -11.30 13.41 1.78
N LEU A 171 -10.91 13.21 3.04
CA LEU A 171 -10.79 14.29 4.03
C LEU A 171 -9.71 15.30 3.66
N VAL A 172 -8.55 14.84 3.17
CA VAL A 172 -7.47 15.72 2.69
C VAL A 172 -7.96 16.54 1.49
N ILE A 173 -8.56 15.89 0.49
CA ILE A 173 -9.08 16.56 -0.71
C ILE A 173 -10.15 17.60 -0.34
N HIS A 174 -11.05 17.27 0.59
CA HIS A 174 -12.07 18.20 1.05
C HIS A 174 -11.46 19.45 1.72
N LYS A 175 -10.39 19.28 2.51
CA LYS A 175 -9.67 20.39 3.14
C LYS A 175 -8.89 21.25 2.14
N GLU A 176 -8.28 20.64 1.12
CA GLU A 176 -7.61 21.36 0.03
C GLU A 176 -8.61 22.31 -0.66
N HIS A 177 -9.75 21.78 -1.11
CA HIS A 177 -10.79 22.59 -1.76
C HIS A 177 -11.37 23.68 -0.85
N ALA A 178 -11.60 23.38 0.44
CA ALA A 178 -12.08 24.38 1.40
C ALA A 178 -11.07 25.52 1.63
N THR A 179 -9.78 25.27 1.44
CA THR A 179 -8.71 26.27 1.57
C THR A 179 -8.61 27.13 0.31
N GLU A 180 -8.65 26.50 -0.88
CA GLU A 180 -8.67 27.19 -2.17
C GLU A 180 -9.85 28.16 -2.29
N MET A 181 -11.04 27.78 -1.79
CA MET A 181 -12.21 28.67 -1.78
C MET A 181 -12.12 29.83 -0.78
N LYS A 182 -11.21 29.77 0.21
CA LYS A 182 -10.98 30.87 1.17
C LYS A 182 -9.93 31.88 0.69
N GLU A 183 -9.06 31.50 -0.24
CA GLU A 183 -8.02 32.38 -0.79
C GLU A 183 -8.30 33.11 -2.14
N PRO A 184 -9.48 33.06 -2.79
CA PRO A 184 -9.63 33.59 -4.15
C PRO A 184 -9.58 35.13 -4.24
N THR A 185 -9.69 35.84 -3.12
CA THR A 185 -9.75 37.31 -3.10
C THR A 185 -8.38 37.99 -2.95
N ARG A 186 -7.33 37.27 -2.51
CA ARG A 186 -6.02 37.89 -2.23
C ARG A 186 -5.15 38.14 -3.46
N SER A 187 -5.28 37.31 -4.51
CA SER A 187 -4.48 37.45 -5.73
C SER A 187 -5.08 38.45 -6.74
N LEU A 188 -6.41 38.57 -6.79
CA LEU A 188 -7.09 39.53 -7.67
C LEU A 188 -7.00 40.97 -7.15
N SER A 189 -6.95 41.18 -5.82
CA SER A 189 -6.73 42.51 -5.24
C SER A 189 -5.31 43.05 -5.45
N SER A 190 -4.31 42.17 -5.66
CA SER A 190 -2.94 42.59 -5.98
C SER A 190 -2.70 42.86 -7.46
N LEU A 191 -3.67 42.53 -8.33
CA LEU A 191 -3.57 42.67 -9.78
C LEU A 191 -4.33 43.89 -10.32
N SER A 192 -5.03 44.67 -9.48
CA SER A 192 -5.55 45.96 -9.90
C SER A 192 -4.38 46.92 -10.13
N PRO A 193 -4.13 47.41 -11.37
CA PRO A 193 -3.16 48.45 -11.58
C PRO A 193 -3.63 49.69 -10.80
N ILE A 194 -2.82 50.18 -9.87
CA ILE A 194 -3.04 51.50 -9.28
C ILE A 194 -2.96 52.50 -10.45
N PRO A 195 -4.02 53.28 -10.74
CA PRO A 195 -3.96 54.26 -11.81
C PRO A 195 -2.83 55.23 -11.49
N ALA A 196 -1.86 55.36 -12.40
CA ALA A 196 -0.80 56.35 -12.26
C ALA A 196 -1.45 57.75 -12.20
N LYS A 197 -1.34 58.43 -11.05
CA LYS A 197 -1.75 59.84 -10.92
C LYS A 197 -1.04 60.65 -12.00
N ARG A 198 -1.80 61.35 -12.85
CA ARG A 198 -1.22 62.34 -13.78
C ARG A 198 -0.66 63.51 -12.95
N PRO A 199 0.56 63.99 -13.23
CA PRO A 199 1.07 65.20 -12.59
C PRO A 199 0.33 66.40 -13.18
N GLY A 200 -0.45 67.14 -12.37
CA GLY A 200 -1.04 68.40 -12.81
C GLY A 200 -2.40 68.81 -12.24
N GLU A 201 -2.98 68.10 -11.27
CA GLU A 201 -4.20 68.56 -10.59
C GLU A 201 -3.89 68.96 -9.15
N ASP A 202 -3.14 70.05 -9.01
CA ASP A 202 -3.14 70.89 -7.80
C ASP A 202 -3.41 72.33 -8.27
N HIS A 203 -4.67 72.74 -8.24
CA HIS A 203 -5.12 74.13 -8.31
C HIS A 203 -5.93 74.46 -7.07
#